data_AF-A0AAW6MCR2-F1
#
_entry.id   AF-A0AAW6MCR2-F1
#
_cell.length_a   1.000
_cell.length_b   1.000
_cell.length_c   1.000
_cell.angle_alpha   90.00
_cell.angle_beta   90.00
_cell.angle_gamma   90.00
#
_symmetry.space_group_name_H-M   'P 1'
#
loop_
_entity.id
_entity.type
_entity.pdbx_description
1 polymer ?
#
loop_
_entity_poly.entity_id
_entity_poly.type
_entity_poly.pdbx_seq_one_letter_code
_entity_poly.pdbx_strand_id
1 'polypeptide(L)'
;ALMLTGCDDLFSPAIENFQGVENMYNDAEYARGLLHNVYSLIPGYYDNSEYGTDDAVTNQPSNVYLLMATGAWTTSSYNPQNQWTNSYGAIQYINLFLENVG
;
A
#
# COMPACT_ATOMS: atom_id res chain seq x y z
N ALA A 1 -57.28 -8.92 3.70
CA ALA A 1 -56.06 -8.30 4.25
C ALA A 1 -54.94 -8.45 3.22
N LEU A 2 -54.24 -7.37 2.86
CA LEU A 2 -53.06 -7.47 1.99
C LEU A 2 -51.88 -7.95 2.84
N MET A 3 -51.23 -9.03 2.44
CA MET A 3 -49.98 -9.52 3.04
C MET A 3 -48.85 -9.16 2.08
N LEU A 4 -47.89 -8.35 2.55
CA LEU A 4 -46.67 -8.03 1.82
C LEU A 4 -45.56 -8.92 2.37
N THR A 5 -44.93 -9.71 1.50
CA THR A 5 -43.77 -10.55 1.84
C THR A 5 -42.56 -10.03 1.08
N GLY A 6 -41.48 -9.70 1.79
CA GLY A 6 -40.19 -9.32 1.21
C GLY A 6 -39.10 -10.32 1.59
N CYS A 7 -37.97 -10.29 0.88
CA CYS A 7 -36.79 -11.05 1.26
C CYS A 7 -36.13 -10.38 2.48
N ASP A 8 -35.82 -11.15 3.52
CA ASP A 8 -35.16 -10.64 4.73
C ASP A 8 -33.74 -10.10 4.43
N ASP A 9 -33.12 -10.57 3.35
CA ASP A 9 -31.72 -10.31 2.99
C ASP A 9 -31.55 -9.27 1.87
N LEU A 10 -32.62 -8.58 1.43
CA LEU A 10 -32.57 -7.68 0.27
C LEU A 10 -31.57 -6.51 0.44
N PHE A 11 -31.33 -6.08 1.69
CA PHE A 11 -30.45 -4.96 2.01
C PHE A 11 -29.18 -5.36 2.76
N SER A 12 -28.99 -6.64 3.05
CA SER A 12 -27.73 -7.11 3.62
C SER A 12 -26.73 -7.36 2.49
N PRO A 13 -25.44 -7.08 2.73
CA PRO A 13 -24.40 -7.45 1.79
C PRO A 13 -24.38 -8.97 1.62
N ALA A 14 -24.01 -9.42 0.42
CA ALA A 14 -23.81 -10.83 0.16
C ALA A 14 -22.71 -11.40 1.07
N ILE A 15 -22.73 -12.72 1.28
CA ILE A 15 -21.64 -13.39 1.99
C ILE A 15 -20.37 -13.27 1.13
N GLU A 16 -19.41 -12.48 1.58
CA GLU A 16 -18.14 -12.24 0.92
C GLU A 16 -16.96 -12.75 1.76
N ASN A 17 -15.87 -13.14 1.11
CA ASN A 17 -14.65 -13.60 1.79
C ASN A 17 -13.67 -12.43 2.06
N PHE A 18 -14.20 -11.28 2.48
CA PHE A 18 -13.38 -10.17 2.93
C PHE A 18 -13.21 -10.27 4.44
N GLN A 19 -11.96 -10.37 4.87
CA GLN A 19 -11.63 -10.36 6.29
C GLN A 19 -11.66 -8.91 6.79
N GLY A 20 -12.44 -8.65 7.84
CA GLY A 20 -12.48 -7.36 8.51
C GLY A 20 -11.48 -7.28 9.66
N VAL A 21 -11.35 -6.09 10.24
CA VAL A 21 -10.43 -5.80 11.35
C VAL A 21 -10.78 -6.64 12.59
N GLU A 22 -12.06 -6.93 12.80
CA GLU A 22 -12.57 -7.77 13.89
C GLU A 22 -12.02 -9.19 13.88
N ASN A 23 -11.65 -9.71 12.70
CA ASN A 23 -11.09 -11.06 12.58
C ASN A 23 -9.65 -11.12 13.14
N MET A 24 -8.95 -9.98 13.25
CA MET A 24 -7.60 -9.91 13.82
C MET A 24 -7.55 -10.34 15.30
N TYR A 25 -8.63 -10.12 16.05
CA TYR A 25 -8.70 -10.47 17.47
C TYR A 25 -8.82 -11.98 17.72
N ASN A 26 -9.34 -12.72 16.74
CA ASN A 26 -9.64 -14.14 16.87
C ASN A 26 -8.76 -15.03 16.00
N ASP A 27 -8.07 -14.46 15.00
CA ASP A 27 -7.16 -15.15 14.10
C ASP A 27 -5.78 -14.47 14.11
N ALA A 28 -4.85 -15.08 14.85
CA ALA A 28 -3.48 -14.60 14.96
C ALA A 28 -2.71 -14.68 13.63
N GLU A 29 -3.04 -15.61 12.73
CA GLU A 29 -2.40 -15.71 11.41
C GLU A 29 -2.86 -14.58 10.50
N TYR A 30 -4.14 -14.20 10.58
CA TYR A 30 -4.64 -13.03 9.89
C TYR A 30 -3.96 -11.73 10.39
N ALA A 31 -3.86 -11.54 11.71
CA ALA A 31 -3.13 -10.41 12.30
C ALA A 31 -1.65 -10.39 11.87
N ARG A 32 -0.98 -11.55 11.85
CA ARG A 32 0.40 -11.69 11.34
C ARG A 32 0.50 -11.29 9.86
N GLY A 33 -0.50 -11.62 9.05
CA GLY A 33 -0.57 -11.25 7.64
C GLY A 33 -0.53 -9.73 7.42
N LEU A 34 -1.19 -8.95 8.27
CA LEU A 34 -1.14 -7.48 8.22
C LEU A 34 0.26 -6.95 8.54
N LEU A 35 0.90 -7.47 9.60
CA LEU A 35 2.29 -7.12 9.91
C LEU A 35 3.25 -7.52 8.78
N HIS A 36 3.01 -8.65 8.12
CA HIS A 36 3.81 -9.08 6.97
C HIS A 36 3.69 -8.11 5.78
N ASN A 37 2.51 -7.53 5.55
CA ASN A 37 2.34 -6.49 4.52
C ASN A 37 3.20 -5.25 4.82
N VAL A 38 3.30 -4.83 6.09
CA VAL A 38 4.19 -3.73 6.50
C VAL A 38 5.62 -4.02 6.06
N TYR A 39 6.16 -5.20 6.41
CA TYR A 39 7.52 -5.58 6.04
C TYR A 39 7.73 -5.71 4.53
N SER A 40 6.71 -6.17 3.80
CA SER A 40 6.76 -6.31 2.34
C SER A 40 6.81 -4.96 1.61
N LEU A 41 6.34 -3.88 2.26
CA LEU A 41 6.38 -2.52 1.72
C LEU A 41 7.69 -1.78 2.00
N ILE A 42 8.55 -2.32 2.87
CA ILE A 42 9.88 -1.74 3.13
C ILE A 42 10.77 -1.98 1.89
N PRO A 43 11.50 -0.96 1.39
CA PRO A 43 12.42 -1.13 0.27
C PRO A 43 13.47 -2.23 0.57
N GLY A 44 13.49 -3.28 -0.26
CA GLY A 44 14.40 -4.41 -0.08
C GLY A 44 15.82 -4.16 -0.60
N TYR A 45 16.04 -3.08 -1.35
CA TYR A 45 17.32 -2.74 -1.96
C TYR A 45 17.54 -1.24 -1.95
N TYR A 46 18.82 -0.88 -2.01
CA TYR A 46 19.26 0.49 -2.23
C TYR A 46 18.76 1.01 -3.59
N ASP A 47 18.28 2.26 -3.62
CA ASP A 47 17.50 2.83 -4.73
C ASP A 47 18.33 3.60 -5.77
N ASN A 48 19.65 3.70 -5.58
CA ASN A 48 20.55 4.48 -6.45
C ASN A 48 20.24 5.99 -6.48
N SER A 49 19.67 6.52 -5.40
CA SER A 49 19.35 7.94 -5.24
C SER A 49 20.55 8.89 -5.26
N GLU A 50 21.78 8.40 -5.07
CA GLU A 50 22.97 9.24 -5.18
C GLU A 50 23.13 9.87 -6.58
N TYR A 51 22.62 9.26 -7.66
CA TYR A 51 22.66 9.87 -8.99
C TYR A 51 21.76 11.12 -9.13
N GLY A 52 20.85 11.33 -8.18
CA GLY A 52 20.08 12.57 -8.04
C GLY A 52 20.83 13.68 -7.29
N THR A 53 22.04 13.42 -6.82
CA THR A 53 22.91 14.36 -6.08
C THR A 53 24.12 14.78 -6.92
N ASP A 54 24.95 15.67 -6.41
CA ASP A 54 26.23 16.06 -7.02
C ASP A 54 27.41 15.12 -6.70
N ASP A 55 27.19 14.08 -5.89
CA ASP A 55 28.23 13.14 -5.42
C ASP A 55 28.43 11.91 -6.33
N ALA A 56 27.57 11.67 -7.32
CA ALA A 56 27.65 10.52 -8.22
C ALA A 56 27.33 10.85 -9.68
N VAL A 57 27.88 10.05 -10.59
CA VAL A 57 27.61 10.15 -12.03
C VAL A 57 27.20 8.80 -12.60
N THR A 58 26.28 8.82 -13.56
CA THR A 58 25.82 7.62 -14.28
C THR A 58 26.07 7.77 -15.78
N ASN A 59 26.49 6.69 -16.43
CA ASN A 59 26.64 6.62 -17.88
C ASN A 59 25.42 6.00 -18.58
N GLN A 60 24.36 5.67 -17.84
CA GLN A 60 23.13 5.10 -18.38
C GLN A 60 22.20 6.23 -18.87
N PRO A 61 21.99 6.40 -20.19
CA PRO A 61 21.19 7.53 -20.71
C PRO A 61 19.71 7.45 -20.34
N SER A 62 19.21 6.24 -20.05
CA SER A 62 17.85 6.00 -19.57
C SER A 62 17.73 6.05 -18.05
N ASN A 63 18.78 6.47 -17.32
CA ASN A 63 18.72 6.58 -15.87
C ASN A 63 17.65 7.58 -15.46
N VAL A 64 16.91 7.21 -14.42
CA VAL A 64 15.75 7.95 -14.01
C VAL A 64 16.04 9.35 -13.47
N TYR A 65 17.16 9.51 -12.75
CA TYR A 65 17.59 10.82 -12.24
C TYR A 65 18.06 11.74 -13.37
N LEU A 66 18.69 11.18 -14.41
CA LEU A 66 19.04 11.92 -15.63
C LEU A 66 17.77 12.40 -16.38
N LEU A 67 16.77 11.53 -16.52
CA LEU A 67 15.49 11.89 -17.12
C LEU A 67 14.77 12.98 -16.30
N MET A 68 14.78 12.88 -14.96
CA MET A 68 14.23 13.91 -14.08
C MET A 68 14.96 15.25 -14.26
N ALA A 69 16.29 15.26 -14.24
CA ALA A 69 17.11 16.46 -14.40
C ALA A 69 16.93 17.16 -15.75
N THR A 70 16.54 16.41 -16.78
CA THR A 70 16.27 16.93 -18.14
C THR A 70 14.80 17.31 -18.38
N GLY A 71 13.97 17.27 -17.33
CA GLY A 71 12.59 17.77 -17.37
C GLY A 71 11.52 16.72 -17.68
N ALA A 72 11.85 15.41 -17.62
CA ALA A 72 10.87 14.35 -17.80
C ALA A 72 9.95 14.13 -16.59
N TRP A 73 10.23 14.77 -15.44
CA TRP A 73 9.44 14.58 -14.23
C TRP A 73 8.06 15.25 -14.34
N THR A 74 7.00 14.45 -14.26
CA THR A 74 5.62 14.94 -14.19
C THR A 74 4.90 14.32 -13.00
N THR A 75 4.06 15.11 -12.33
CA THR A 75 3.28 14.64 -11.17
C THR A 75 2.21 13.60 -11.53
N SER A 76 1.78 13.54 -12.80
CA SER A 76 0.63 12.73 -13.22
C SER A 76 0.95 11.53 -14.11
N SER A 77 2.10 11.51 -14.80
CA SER A 77 2.43 10.45 -15.77
C SER A 77 3.79 9.79 -15.58
N TYR A 78 4.69 10.39 -14.80
CA TYR A 78 6.00 9.82 -14.54
C TYR A 78 6.55 10.28 -13.17
N ASN A 79 6.19 9.55 -12.10
CA ASN A 79 6.77 9.72 -10.76
C ASN A 79 7.68 8.51 -10.42
N PRO A 80 8.93 8.54 -10.85
CA PRO A 80 9.85 7.44 -10.61
C PRO A 80 10.33 7.30 -9.16
N GLN A 81 10.01 8.26 -8.29
CA GLN A 81 10.41 8.29 -6.89
C GLN A 81 9.22 8.04 -5.96
N ASN A 82 8.26 7.21 -6.38
CA ASN A 82 7.02 6.99 -5.64
C ASN A 82 7.15 6.07 -4.39
N GLN A 83 8.26 6.19 -3.65
CA GLN A 83 8.41 5.50 -2.38
C GLN A 83 7.48 6.05 -1.30
N TRP A 84 6.98 7.27 -1.50
CA TRP A 84 5.96 7.87 -0.64
C TRP A 84 4.73 6.95 -0.49
N THR A 85 4.17 6.44 -1.59
CA THR A 85 2.97 5.57 -1.53
C THR A 85 3.24 4.30 -0.73
N ASN A 86 4.39 3.66 -0.94
CA ASN A 86 4.75 2.42 -0.22
C ASN A 86 4.92 2.69 1.27
N SER A 87 5.71 3.70 1.64
CA SER A 87 5.95 4.08 3.03
C SER A 87 4.67 4.50 3.75
N TYR A 88 3.81 5.28 3.07
CA TYR A 88 2.54 5.71 3.64
C TYR A 88 1.58 4.52 3.84
N GLY A 89 1.53 3.59 2.88
CA GLY A 89 0.78 2.34 3.03
C GLY A 89 1.30 1.48 4.19
N ALA A 90 2.61 1.36 4.34
CA ALA A 90 3.22 0.64 5.45
C ALA A 90 2.84 1.25 6.81
N ILE A 91 2.82 2.59 6.89
CA ILE A 91 2.38 3.33 8.08
C ILE A 91 0.90 3.05 8.39
N GLN A 92 0.03 3.02 7.38
CA GLN A 92 -1.38 2.69 7.59
C GLN A 92 -1.57 1.26 8.13
N TYR A 93 -0.89 0.28 7.53
CA TYR A 93 -0.96 -1.11 7.98
C TYR A 93 -0.41 -1.30 9.40
N ILE A 94 0.72 -0.67 9.73
CA ILE A 94 1.30 -0.81 11.07
C ILE A 94 0.43 -0.12 12.12
N ASN A 95 -0.17 1.03 11.81
CA ASN A 95 -1.12 1.70 12.72
C ASN A 95 -2.33 0.81 12.98
N LEU A 96 -2.92 0.24 11.92
CA LEU A 96 -4.03 -0.71 12.05
C LEU A 96 -3.65 -1.91 12.92
N PHE A 97 -2.46 -2.48 12.71
CA PHE A 97 -1.96 -3.58 13.52
C PHE A 97 -1.80 -3.17 14.99
N LEU A 98 -1.12 -2.06 15.26
CA LEU A 98 -0.84 -1.59 16.63
C LEU A 98 -2.10 -1.18 17.40
N GLU A 99 -3.12 -0.66 16.73
CA GLU A 99 -4.40 -0.30 17.34
C GLU A 99 -5.24 -1.52 17.76
N ASN A 100 -5.06 -2.66 17.08
CA ASN A 100 -5.91 -3.84 17.25
C ASN A 100 -5.17 -5.06 17.83
N VAL A 101 -3.85 -4.98 18.01
CA VAL A 101 -3.07 -6.04 18.66
C VAL A 101 -3.20 -5.92 20.18
N GLY A 102 -3.95 -6.84 20.77
CA GLY A 102 -4.24 -6.91 22.22
C GLY A 102 -4.58 -8.32 22.66
#